data_AF-A0A6G0Z6J4-F1
#
_entry.id   AF-A0A6G0Z6J4-F1
#
_cell.length_a   1.000
_cell.length_b   1.000
_cell.length_c   1.000
_cell.angle_alpha   90.00
_cell.angle_beta   90.00
_cell.angle_gamma   90.00
#
_symmetry.space_group_name_H-M   'P 1'
#
loop_
_entity.id
_entity.type
_entity.pdbx_description
1 polymer ?
#
loop_
_entity_poly.entity_id
_entity_poly.type
_entity_poly.pdbx_seq_one_letter_code
_entity_poly.pdbx_strand_id
1 'polypeptide(L)'
;MHFAYDGLIEGKMEYFDKSNFESEGFIMRNDLLFFSKPSSPITVPQLKVMAFVQKAVARLYEPDKLETLLRDLGKKHYHYGAKQKYVDLIGPQFIMAIQPSLVDRWTEEMHSAWTALFLNMAYIMKGSMAAEERFKKSHDIFFL
;
A
#
# COMPACT_ATOMS: atom_id res chain seq x y z
N MET A 1 5.44 -19.57 8.32
CA MET A 1 4.92 -18.54 9.25
C MET A 1 3.97 -17.63 8.46
N HIS A 2 2.83 -18.18 8.03
CA HIS A 2 1.87 -17.56 7.08
C HIS A 2 0.68 -16.91 7.82
N PHE A 3 0.64 -16.96 9.15
CA PHE A 3 -0.60 -16.88 9.92
C PHE A 3 -0.95 -15.52 10.55
N ALA A 4 -0.12 -14.49 10.46
CA ALA A 4 -0.32 -13.30 11.29
C ALA A 4 -1.15 -12.17 10.64
N TYR A 5 -1.28 -12.12 9.31
CA TYR A 5 -1.90 -10.97 8.63
C TYR A 5 -2.94 -11.31 7.54
N ASP A 6 -2.99 -12.54 7.02
CA ASP A 6 -4.05 -12.95 6.08
C ASP A 6 -5.45 -12.77 6.69
N GLY A 7 -5.59 -13.10 7.98
CA GLY A 7 -6.84 -12.93 8.72
C GLY A 7 -7.22 -11.48 9.06
N LEU A 8 -6.32 -10.49 8.88
CA LEU A 8 -6.65 -9.09 9.18
C LEU A 8 -7.50 -8.42 8.11
N ILE A 9 -7.44 -8.95 6.88
CA ILE A 9 -8.22 -8.47 5.73
C ILE A 9 -9.46 -9.33 5.50
N GLU A 10 -9.40 -10.59 5.93
CA GLU A 10 -10.52 -11.52 5.90
C GLU A 10 -11.72 -10.92 6.65
N GLY A 11 -12.88 -10.86 5.99
CA GLY A 11 -14.09 -10.18 6.50
C GLY A 11 -14.11 -8.66 6.39
N LYS A 12 -13.06 -8.02 5.84
CA LYS A 12 -13.00 -6.57 5.58
C LYS A 12 -12.92 -6.22 4.08
N MET A 13 -12.98 -7.22 3.20
CA MET A 13 -12.83 -7.00 1.75
C MET A 13 -13.97 -6.15 1.15
N GLU A 14 -15.17 -6.18 1.76
CA GLU A 14 -16.34 -5.41 1.35
C GLU A 14 -16.13 -3.89 1.37
N TYR A 15 -15.23 -3.39 2.23
CA TYR A 15 -14.94 -1.95 2.35
C TYR A 15 -14.13 -1.40 1.16
N PHE A 16 -13.59 -2.28 0.31
CA PHE A 16 -12.83 -1.90 -0.89
C PHE A 16 -13.64 -2.00 -2.19
N ASP A 17 -14.98 -2.06 -2.10
CA ASP A 17 -15.84 -2.05 -3.28
C ASP A 17 -15.53 -0.84 -4.17
N LYS A 18 -15.37 -1.11 -5.48
CA LYS A 18 -15.15 -0.10 -6.51
C LYS A 18 -16.25 0.97 -6.51
N SER A 19 -17.48 0.62 -6.13
CA SER A 19 -18.60 1.56 -6.01
C SER A 19 -18.33 2.71 -5.02
N ASN A 20 -17.50 2.49 -4.00
CA ASN A 20 -17.03 3.52 -3.07
C ASN A 20 -16.09 4.53 -3.75
N PHE A 21 -15.51 4.18 -4.89
CA PHE A 21 -14.53 4.97 -5.64
C PHE A 21 -14.98 5.31 -7.06
N GLU A 22 -16.26 5.12 -7.39
CA GLU A 22 -16.81 5.34 -8.75
C GLU A 22 -17.97 6.37 -8.79
N SER A 23 -18.42 6.93 -7.66
CA SER A 23 -19.51 7.93 -7.68
C SER A 23 -19.03 9.35 -8.00
N GLU A 24 -19.46 9.85 -9.17
CA GLU A 24 -19.50 11.20 -9.77
C GLU A 24 -18.44 12.28 -9.47
N GLY A 25 -17.38 11.98 -8.74
CA GLY A 25 -16.32 12.95 -8.48
C GLY A 25 -15.06 12.38 -7.88
N PHE A 26 -14.98 11.06 -7.69
CA PHE A 26 -13.74 10.41 -7.31
C PHE A 26 -13.23 9.51 -8.44
N ILE A 27 -12.54 10.08 -9.42
CA ILE A 27 -11.69 9.27 -10.30
C ILE A 27 -10.28 9.39 -9.71
N MET A 28 -9.77 8.32 -9.09
CA MET A 28 -8.42 8.24 -8.50
C MET A 28 -7.24 8.69 -9.41
N ARG A 29 -7.48 9.05 -10.68
CA ARG A 29 -6.53 9.76 -11.56
C ARG A 29 -6.73 11.28 -11.62
N ASN A 30 -7.96 11.79 -11.51
CA ASN A 30 -8.32 13.20 -11.67
C ASN A 30 -8.37 13.97 -10.33
N ASP A 31 -8.74 13.34 -9.21
CA ASP A 31 -8.92 14.07 -7.93
C ASP A 31 -7.59 14.35 -7.22
N LEU A 32 -6.48 13.82 -7.75
CA LEU A 32 -5.12 14.22 -7.40
C LEU A 32 -4.85 15.71 -7.58
N LEU A 33 -5.61 16.39 -8.45
CA LEU A 33 -5.56 17.85 -8.58
C LEU A 33 -6.14 18.55 -7.35
N PHE A 34 -7.10 17.92 -6.66
CA PHE A 34 -7.70 18.42 -5.42
C PHE A 34 -6.87 18.09 -4.17
N PHE A 35 -6.05 17.03 -4.23
CA PHE A 35 -5.21 16.54 -3.12
C PHE A 35 -3.89 17.33 -2.91
N SER A 36 -3.58 18.30 -3.77
CA SER A 36 -2.48 19.23 -3.53
C SER A 36 -3.02 20.51 -2.88
N LYS A 37 -2.32 21.06 -1.87
CA LYS A 37 -2.50 22.49 -1.58
C LYS A 37 -2.28 23.24 -2.91
N PRO A 38 -3.03 24.32 -3.20
CA PRO A 38 -2.97 25.02 -4.49
C PRO A 38 -1.60 25.60 -4.89
N SER A 39 -0.55 25.39 -4.09
CA SER A 39 0.83 25.84 -4.32
C SER A 39 1.88 24.74 -4.47
N SER A 40 1.54 23.45 -4.41
CA SER A 40 2.52 22.35 -4.48
C SER A 40 2.29 21.46 -5.72
N PRO A 41 3.25 21.35 -6.65
CA PRO A 41 3.08 20.55 -7.86
C PRO A 41 2.89 19.06 -7.52
N ILE A 42 1.93 18.41 -8.20
CA ILE A 42 1.75 16.96 -8.14
C ILE A 42 3.08 16.32 -8.53
N THR A 43 3.67 15.55 -7.62
CA THR A 43 4.90 14.83 -7.92
C THR A 43 4.53 13.45 -8.45
N VAL A 44 5.16 13.06 -9.57
CA VAL A 44 5.02 11.73 -10.19
C VAL A 44 5.05 10.53 -9.19
N PRO A 45 5.77 10.58 -8.05
CA PRO A 45 5.69 9.56 -7.00
C PRO A 45 4.29 9.29 -6.41
N GLN A 46 3.44 10.30 -6.23
CA GLN A 46 2.11 10.09 -5.61
C GLN A 46 1.17 9.28 -6.51
N LEU A 47 1.26 9.47 -7.83
CA LEU A 47 0.49 8.71 -8.83
C LEU A 47 0.83 7.21 -8.82
N LYS A 48 2.10 6.88 -8.54
CA LYS A 48 2.58 5.49 -8.53
C LYS A 48 2.07 4.71 -7.33
N VAL A 49 1.95 5.35 -6.16
CA VAL A 49 1.39 4.73 -4.96
C VAL A 49 -0.08 4.40 -5.19
N MET A 50 -0.86 5.34 -5.74
CA MET A 50 -2.27 5.13 -5.99
C MET A 50 -2.54 3.98 -6.96
N ALA A 51 -1.86 3.96 -8.10
CA ALA A 51 -1.98 2.88 -9.08
C ALA A 51 -1.61 1.50 -8.49
N PHE A 52 -0.63 1.47 -7.57
CA PHE A 52 -0.26 0.25 -6.89
C PHE A 52 -1.35 -0.20 -5.90
N VAL A 53 -1.91 0.70 -5.10
CA VAL A 53 -2.99 0.40 -4.15
C VAL A 53 -4.22 -0.14 -4.89
N GLN A 54 -4.60 0.45 -6.02
CA GLN A 54 -5.67 -0.09 -6.88
C GLN A 54 -5.37 -1.52 -7.34
N LYS A 55 -4.12 -1.77 -7.76
CA LYS A 55 -3.68 -3.08 -8.21
C LYS A 55 -3.69 -4.12 -7.09
N ALA A 56 -3.42 -3.68 -5.85
CA ALA A 56 -3.49 -4.50 -4.65
C ALA A 56 -4.93 -4.83 -4.27
N VAL A 57 -5.81 -3.82 -4.22
CA VAL A 57 -7.26 -3.98 -3.98
C VAL A 57 -7.89 -4.93 -5.00
N ALA A 58 -7.54 -4.80 -6.29
CA ALA A 58 -8.02 -5.69 -7.34
C ALA A 58 -7.59 -7.17 -7.18
N ARG A 59 -6.66 -7.48 -6.28
CA ARG A 59 -6.12 -8.82 -6.01
C ARG A 59 -6.42 -9.33 -4.61
N LEU A 60 -7.33 -8.70 -3.87
CA LEU A 60 -7.68 -9.15 -2.52
C LEU A 60 -8.23 -10.59 -2.51
N TYR A 61 -8.86 -11.02 -3.60
CA TYR A 61 -9.33 -12.40 -3.81
C TYR A 61 -8.27 -13.34 -4.44
N GLU A 62 -7.04 -12.85 -4.66
CA GLU A 62 -5.93 -13.59 -5.26
C GLU A 62 -4.67 -13.45 -4.38
N PRO A 63 -4.70 -13.96 -3.13
CA PRO A 63 -3.69 -13.67 -2.10
C PRO A 63 -2.26 -14.02 -2.53
N ASP A 64 -2.04 -15.16 -3.19
CA ASP A 64 -0.72 -15.55 -3.70
C ASP A 64 -0.14 -14.54 -4.70
N LYS A 65 -1.00 -13.99 -5.58
CA LYS A 65 -0.60 -12.99 -6.58
C LYS A 65 -0.33 -11.64 -5.94
N LEU A 66 -1.11 -11.28 -4.92
CA LEU A 66 -0.89 -10.06 -4.14
C LEU A 66 0.42 -10.14 -3.37
N GLU A 67 0.67 -11.27 -2.69
CA GLU A 67 1.91 -11.50 -1.95
C GLU A 67 3.13 -11.41 -2.87
N THR A 68 3.08 -12.10 -4.02
CA THR A 68 4.16 -12.04 -5.03
C THR A 68 4.42 -10.60 -5.49
N LEU A 69 3.36 -9.86 -5.80
CA LEU A 69 3.45 -8.46 -6.23
C LEU A 69 4.10 -7.56 -5.16
N LEU A 70 3.75 -7.75 -3.89
CA LEU A 70 4.28 -6.98 -2.75
C LEU A 70 5.73 -7.33 -2.44
N ARG A 71 6.11 -8.61 -2.57
CA ARG A 71 7.50 -9.05 -2.44
C ARG A 71 8.38 -8.41 -3.51
N ASP A 72 7.97 -8.47 -4.77
CA ASP A 72 8.69 -7.82 -5.86
C ASP A 72 8.84 -6.30 -5.65
N LEU A 73 7.81 -5.65 -5.11
CA LEU A 73 7.88 -4.24 -4.75
C LEU A 73 8.91 -4.00 -3.62
N GLY A 74 8.94 -4.86 -2.60
CA GLY A 74 9.91 -4.79 -1.51
C GLY A 74 11.34 -4.94 -1.98
N LYS A 75 11.62 -5.90 -2.88
CA LYS A 75 12.96 -6.06 -3.48
C LYS A 75 13.41 -4.79 -4.19
N LYS A 76 12.55 -4.21 -5.03
CA LYS A 76 12.83 -2.95 -5.74
C LYS A 76 13.16 -1.82 -4.76
N HIS A 77 12.38 -1.67 -3.70
CA HIS A 77 12.60 -0.63 -2.69
C HIS A 77 13.89 -0.82 -1.90
N TYR A 78 14.29 -2.06 -1.62
CA TYR A 78 15.61 -2.33 -1.06
C TYR A 78 16.72 -1.85 -2.01
N HIS A 79 16.65 -2.21 -3.29
CA HIS A 79 17.64 -1.78 -4.28
C HIS A 79 17.63 -0.27 -4.55
N TYR A 80 16.51 0.41 -4.34
CA TYR A 80 16.44 1.88 -4.38
C TYR A 80 17.03 2.55 -3.13
N GLY A 81 17.45 1.78 -2.12
CA GLY A 81 17.99 2.32 -0.87
C GLY A 81 16.93 2.84 0.09
N ALA A 82 15.66 2.45 -0.08
CA ALA A 82 14.60 2.84 0.82
C ALA A 82 14.79 2.21 2.21
N LYS A 83 14.49 2.97 3.26
CA LYS A 83 14.51 2.45 4.64
C LYS A 83 13.15 1.85 4.98
N GLN A 84 13.14 0.68 5.60
CA GLN A 84 11.91 -0.02 6.01
C GLN A 84 10.96 0.86 6.82
N LYS A 85 11.50 1.72 7.70
CA LYS A 85 10.70 2.67 8.52
C LYS A 85 9.85 3.64 7.70
N TYR A 86 10.19 3.92 6.44
CA TYR A 86 9.42 4.81 5.59
C TYR A 86 8.23 4.09 4.93
N VAL A 87 8.25 2.76 4.85
CA VAL A 87 7.13 1.96 4.32
C VAL A 87 5.91 2.08 5.25
N ASP A 88 6.16 2.11 6.57
CA ASP A 88 5.11 2.27 7.58
C ASP A 88 4.40 3.63 7.51
N LEU A 89 5.04 4.63 6.90
CA LEU A 89 4.52 5.97 6.69
C LEU A 89 3.74 6.12 5.37
N ILE A 90 3.33 5.03 4.72
CA ILE A 90 2.48 5.13 3.53
C ILE A 90 1.01 4.99 3.89
N GLY A 91 0.69 4.08 4.82
CA GLY A 91 -0.69 3.81 5.22
C GLY A 91 -1.42 5.02 5.84
N PRO A 92 -0.90 5.61 6.93
CA PRO A 92 -1.54 6.76 7.56
C PRO A 92 -1.71 7.94 6.60
N GLN A 93 -0.68 8.21 5.78
CA GLN A 93 -0.64 9.28 4.81
C GLN A 93 -1.68 9.08 3.71
N PHE A 94 -1.86 7.83 3.26
CA PHE A 94 -2.88 7.50 2.27
C PHE A 94 -4.29 7.64 2.86
N ILE A 95 -4.53 7.13 4.07
CA ILE A 95 -5.82 7.23 4.76
C ILE A 95 -6.21 8.68 4.98
N MET A 96 -5.28 9.50 5.51
CA MET A 96 -5.47 10.94 5.68
C MET A 96 -5.79 11.65 4.36
N ALA A 97 -5.27 11.17 3.23
CA ALA A 97 -5.54 11.75 1.93
C ALA A 97 -6.92 11.38 1.37
N ILE A 98 -7.37 10.13 1.54
CA ILE A 98 -8.65 9.68 0.97
C ILE A 98 -9.86 10.01 1.85
N GLN A 99 -9.69 10.08 3.17
CA GLN A 99 -10.80 10.27 4.12
C GLN A 99 -11.66 11.52 3.80
N PRO A 100 -11.09 12.70 3.49
CA PRO A 100 -11.88 13.89 3.15
C PRO A 100 -12.69 13.75 1.85
N SER A 101 -12.32 12.85 0.94
CA SER A 101 -13.06 12.64 -0.32
C SER A 101 -14.28 11.72 -0.16
N LEU A 102 -14.34 11.00 0.96
CA LEU A 102 -15.38 10.01 1.25
C LEU A 102 -16.39 10.50 2.28
N VAL A 103 -16.28 11.77 2.75
CA VAL A 103 -17.08 12.46 3.78
C VAL A 103 -18.23 11.65 4.37
N ASP A 104 -19.36 11.54 3.65
CA ASP A 104 -20.60 10.94 4.16
C ASP A 104 -20.60 9.40 4.18
N ARG A 105 -19.64 8.77 3.50
CA ARG A 105 -19.46 7.31 3.38
C ARG A 105 -18.33 6.78 4.24
N TRP A 106 -17.50 7.63 4.83
CA TRP A 106 -16.37 7.20 5.65
C TRP A 106 -16.86 6.69 7.02
N THR A 107 -16.51 5.45 7.35
CA THR A 107 -16.85 4.84 8.64
C THR A 107 -15.59 4.37 9.39
N GLU A 108 -15.74 4.09 10.68
CA GLU A 108 -14.66 3.51 11.50
C GLU A 108 -14.25 2.12 11.00
N GLU A 109 -15.20 1.34 10.47
CA GLU A 109 -14.94 0.04 9.86
C GLU A 109 -14.12 0.19 8.58
N MET A 110 -14.42 1.20 7.76
CA MET A 110 -13.65 1.53 6.56
C MET A 110 -12.23 1.98 6.93
N HIS A 111 -12.07 2.84 7.95
CA HIS A 111 -10.77 3.21 8.47
C HIS A 111 -9.97 1.99 8.95
N SER A 112 -10.63 1.08 9.70
CA SER A 112 -10.05 -0.18 10.16
C SER A 112 -9.62 -1.08 9.00
N ALA A 113 -10.43 -1.21 7.95
CA ALA A 113 -10.13 -2.00 6.76
C ALA A 113 -8.91 -1.44 6.02
N TRP A 114 -8.88 -0.14 5.74
CA TRP A 114 -7.73 0.50 5.10
C TRP A 114 -6.46 0.37 5.93
N THR A 115 -6.55 0.55 7.24
CA THR A 115 -5.42 0.38 8.16
C THR A 115 -4.88 -1.06 8.08
N ALA A 116 -5.76 -2.05 8.14
CA ALA A 116 -5.38 -3.45 8.00
C ALA A 116 -4.67 -3.72 6.66
N LEU A 117 -5.18 -3.16 5.56
CA LEU A 117 -4.60 -3.35 4.23
C LEU A 117 -3.16 -2.83 4.17
N PHE A 118 -2.94 -1.60 4.62
CA PHE A 118 -1.60 -1.02 4.61
C PHE A 118 -0.65 -1.72 5.58
N LEU A 119 -1.12 -2.18 6.74
CA LEU A 119 -0.29 -2.97 7.65
C LEU A 119 0.14 -4.30 7.01
N ASN A 120 -0.77 -5.00 6.34
CA ASN A 120 -0.44 -6.25 5.65
C ASN A 120 0.55 -6.01 4.50
N MET A 121 0.30 -5.00 3.66
CA MET A 121 1.21 -4.63 2.57
C MET A 121 2.61 -4.26 3.09
N ALA A 122 2.68 -3.43 4.14
CA ALA A 122 3.94 -3.02 4.75
C ALA A 122 4.69 -4.21 5.35
N TYR A 123 3.98 -5.15 5.99
CA TYR A 123 4.58 -6.36 6.54
C TYR A 123 5.28 -7.19 5.46
N ILE A 124 4.57 -7.55 4.39
CA ILE A 124 5.11 -8.37 3.29
C ILE A 124 6.30 -7.66 2.63
N MET A 125 6.15 -6.37 2.35
CA MET A 125 7.16 -5.56 1.69
C MET A 125 8.45 -5.43 2.54
N LYS A 126 8.32 -5.11 3.83
CA LYS A 126 9.47 -5.03 4.76
C LYS A 126 10.13 -6.39 4.94
N GLY A 127 9.34 -7.47 5.01
CA GLY A 127 9.86 -8.83 5.04
C GLY A 127 10.74 -9.15 3.83
N SER A 128 10.30 -8.74 2.63
CA SER A 128 11.11 -8.89 1.42
C SER A 128 12.36 -8.03 1.43
N MET A 129 12.29 -6.76 1.88
CA MET A 129 13.47 -5.90 2.01
C MET A 129 14.51 -6.48 2.98
N ALA A 130 14.06 -7.03 4.11
CA ALA A 130 14.94 -7.66 5.08
C ALA A 130 15.59 -8.95 4.54
N ALA A 131 14.86 -9.71 3.72
CA ALA A 131 15.41 -10.90 3.06
C ALA A 131 16.54 -10.54 2.07
N GLU A 132 16.34 -9.50 1.25
CA GLU A 132 17.38 -9.00 0.33
C GLU A 132 18.61 -8.50 1.10
N GLU A 133 18.42 -7.78 2.22
CA GLU A 133 19.52 -7.33 3.07
C GLU A 133 20.34 -8.50 3.63
N ARG A 134 19.67 -9.57 4.09
CA ARG A 134 20.32 -10.78 4.60
C ARG A 134 21.07 -11.53 3.49
N PHE A 135 20.47 -11.65 2.31
CA PHE A 135 21.09 -12.29 1.16
C PHE A 135 22.38 -11.57 0.74
N LYS A 136 22.34 -10.24 0.63
CA LYS A 136 23.52 -9.43 0.31
C LYS A 136 24.63 -9.61 1.35
N LYS A 137 24.30 -9.49 2.65
CA LYS A 137 25.29 -9.68 3.72
C LYS A 137 25.92 -11.07 3.70
N SER A 138 25.12 -12.11 3.47
CA SER A 138 25.63 -13.47 3.34
C SER A 138 26.58 -13.60 2.14
N HIS A 139 26.20 -13.05 0.98
CA HIS A 139 27.03 -13.07 -0.21
C HIS A 139 28.36 -12.35 0.04
N ASP A 140 28.33 -11.15 0.62
CA ASP A 140 29.54 -10.37 0.92
C ASP A 140 30.49 -11.13 1.88
N ILE A 141 29.97 -11.93 2.82
CA ILE A 141 30.79 -12.76 3.73
C ILE A 141 31.49 -13.92 3.01
N PHE A 142 30.84 -14.56 2.04
CA PHE A 142 31.40 -15.73 1.35
C PHE A 142 32.44 -15.38 0.28
N PHE A 143 32.52 -14.11 -0.12
CA PHE A 143 33.46 -13.62 -1.15
C PHE A 143 34.57 -12.71 -0.56
N LEU A 144 34.78 -12.74 0.76
CA LEU A 144 35.94 -12.20 1.48
C LEU A 144 36.90 -13.34 1.86
#